data_AF-A0A7C2F504-F1
#
_entry.id   AF-A0A7C2F504-F1
#
_cell.length_a   1.000
_cell.length_b   1.000
_cell.length_c   1.000
_cell.angle_alpha   90.00
_cell.angle_beta   90.00
_cell.angle_gamma   90.00
#
_symmetry.space_group_name_H-M   'P 1'
#
loop_
_entity.id
_entity.type
_entity.pdbx_description
1 polymer ?
#
loop_
_entity_poly.entity_id
_entity_poly.type
_entity_poly.pdbx_seq_one_letter_code
_entity_poly.pdbx_strand_id
1 'polypeptide(L)' 'RESYYKHNDPKFSDCDRQNADSHLRNVVMGQSLSVPIAQGRLVLGRRQSVILAEFDGPNHRQVFMQVFGV' A
#
# COMPACT_ATOMS: atom_id res chain seq x y z
N ARG A 1 -13.19 -2.68 14.94
CA ARG A 1 -11.77 -2.92 15.28
C ARG A 1 -11.77 -3.60 16.64
N GLU A 2 -12.07 -4.90 16.67
CA GLU A 2 -12.01 -5.69 17.89
C GLU A 2 -10.69 -6.49 17.91
N SER A 3 -10.34 -7.05 19.07
CA SER A 3 -9.11 -7.83 19.33
C SER A 3 -9.02 -9.18 18.60
N TYR A 4 -9.75 -9.35 17.49
CA TYR A 4 -9.71 -10.58 16.67
C TYR A 4 -8.30 -10.88 16.16
N TYR A 5 -7.54 -9.84 15.81
CA TYR A 5 -6.14 -9.96 15.46
C TYR A 5 -5.25 -9.73 16.68
N LYS A 6 -4.32 -10.65 16.95
CA LYS A 6 -3.33 -10.50 18.04
C LYS A 6 -2.55 -9.20 17.96
N HIS A 7 -2.30 -8.70 16.76
CA HIS A 7 -1.66 -7.39 16.52
C HIS A 7 -2.41 -6.22 17.16
N ASN A 8 -3.74 -6.33 17.30
CA ASN A 8 -4.58 -5.30 17.93
C ASN A 8 -4.83 -5.54 19.43
N ASP A 9 -4.35 -6.66 19.98
CA ASP A 9 -4.59 -7.03 21.39
C ASP A 9 -3.41 -6.56 22.25
N PRO A 10 -3.63 -5.65 23.24
CA PRO A 10 -2.60 -5.16 24.15
C PRO A 10 -1.84 -6.24 24.91
N LYS A 11 -2.44 -7.44 25.05
CA LYS A 11 -1.77 -8.60 25.67
C LYS A 11 -0.60 -9.11 24.84
N PHE A 12 -0.65 -8.94 23.52
CA PHE A 12 0.30 -9.52 22.57
C PHE A 12 1.06 -8.47 21.74
N SER A 13 0.62 -7.22 21.72
CA SER A 13 1.15 -6.14 20.89
C SER A 13 1.02 -4.81 21.62
N ASP A 14 1.97 -3.90 21.41
CA ASP A 14 1.95 -2.53 21.90
C ASP A 14 1.25 -1.56 20.93
N CYS A 15 0.67 -2.07 19.83
CA CYS A 15 -0.02 -1.26 18.83
C CYS A 15 -1.36 -0.70 19.34
N ASP A 16 -1.43 0.61 19.51
CA ASP A 16 -2.63 1.36 19.91
C ASP A 16 -3.55 1.72 18.73
N ARG A 17 -3.02 1.70 17.50
CA ARG A 17 -3.74 2.10 16.27
C ARG A 17 -4.79 1.09 15.80
N GLN A 18 -4.66 -0.17 16.25
CA GLN A 18 -5.53 -1.29 15.87
C GLN A 18 -5.68 -1.47 14.35
N ASN A 19 -4.56 -1.49 13.63
CA ASN A 19 -4.47 -1.45 12.17
C ASN A 19 -4.06 -2.79 11.53
N ALA A 20 -4.30 -3.92 12.21
CA ALA A 20 -3.98 -5.25 11.68
C ALA A 20 -4.60 -5.50 10.29
N ASP A 21 -5.82 -5.04 10.05
CA ASP A 21 -6.49 -5.17 8.77
C ASP A 21 -5.79 -4.36 7.67
N SER A 22 -5.21 -3.21 8.01
CA SER A 22 -4.42 -2.38 7.10
C SER A 22 -3.16 -3.10 6.63
N HIS A 23 -2.45 -3.78 7.54
CA HIS A 23 -1.30 -4.61 7.19
C HIS A 23 -1.69 -5.75 6.23
N LEU A 24 -2.78 -6.46 6.53
CA LEU A 24 -3.25 -7.56 5.69
C LEU A 24 -3.71 -7.08 4.30
N ARG A 25 -4.41 -5.94 4.22
CA ARG A 25 -4.80 -5.33 2.94
C ARG A 25 -3.58 -4.95 2.11
N ASN A 26 -2.53 -4.40 2.73
CA ASN A 26 -1.29 -4.08 2.02
C ASN A 26 -0.61 -5.32 1.44
N VAL A 27 -0.59 -6.44 2.19
CA VAL A 27 -0.05 -7.71 1.70
C VAL A 27 -0.84 -8.23 0.49
N VAL A 28 -2.16 -8.13 0.52
CA VAL A 28 -3.03 -8.61 -0.58
C VAL A 28 -2.94 -7.73 -1.82
N MET A 29 -2.91 -6.40 -1.64
CA MET A 29 -2.89 -5.44 -2.75
C MET A 29 -1.50 -5.26 -3.38
N GLY A 30 -0.46 -5.54 -2.62
CA GLY A 30 0.92 -5.31 -3.02
C GLY A 30 1.39 -3.88 -2.68
N GLN A 31 2.66 -3.79 -2.30
CA GLN A 31 3.30 -2.54 -1.87
C GLN A 31 3.96 -1.75 -3.02
N SER A 32 4.11 -2.37 -4.19
CA SER A 32 4.83 -1.80 -5.33
C SER A 32 4.24 -2.29 -6.64
N LEU A 33 4.43 -1.51 -7.70
CA LEU A 33 4.03 -1.87 -9.05
C LEU A 33 5.10 -1.42 -10.04
N SER A 34 5.26 -2.17 -11.12
CA SER A 34 6.16 -1.83 -12.23
C SER A 34 5.33 -1.51 -13.47
N VAL A 35 5.54 -0.33 -14.05
CA VAL A 35 4.87 0.10 -15.29
C VAL A 35 5.90 0.29 -16.39
N PRO A 36 5.72 -0.29 -17.58
CA PRO A 36 6.61 -0.02 -18.71
C PRO A 36 6.54 1.44 -19.15
N ILE A 37 7.65 1.97 -19.66
CA ILE A 37 7.73 3.29 -20.28
C ILE A 37 8.09 3.08 -21.75
N ALA A 38 7.29 3.64 -22.65
CA ALA A 38 7.56 3.65 -24.09
C ALA A 38 7.32 5.04 -24.65
N GLN A 39 8.24 5.51 -25.50
CA GLN A 39 8.16 6.85 -26.12
C GLN A 39 7.93 7.98 -25.08
N GLY A 40 8.60 7.89 -23.92
CA GLY A 40 8.50 8.86 -22.84
C GLY A 40 7.17 8.86 -22.07
N ARG A 41 6.31 7.84 -22.23
CA ARG A 41 5.01 7.74 -21.57
C ARG A 41 4.85 6.40 -20.85
N LEU A 42 4.11 6.43 -19.72
CA LEU A 42 3.68 5.21 -19.04
C LEU A 42 2.75 4.41 -19.96
N VAL A 43 3.04 3.13 -20.14
CA VAL A 43 2.21 2.21 -20.92
C VAL A 43 1.08 1.69 -20.02
N LEU A 44 -0.07 2.34 -20.11
CA LEU A 44 -1.29 1.96 -19.41
C LEU A 44 -2.41 1.67 -20.41
N GLY A 45 -3.21 0.65 -20.13
CA GLY A 45 -4.44 0.39 -20.85
C GLY A 45 -5.48 1.48 -20.62
N ARG A 46 -6.48 1.59 -21.51
CA ARG A 46 -7.52 2.64 -21.49
C ARG A 46 -8.27 2.79 -20.14
N ARG A 47 -8.32 1.71 -19.34
CA ARG A 47 -8.99 1.66 -18.03
C ARG A 47 -8.04 1.38 -16.86
N GLN A 48 -6.73 1.47 -17.09
CA GLN A 48 -5.73 1.32 -16.03
C GLN A 48 -5.40 2.68 -15.44
N SER A 49 -5.19 2.70 -14.14
CA SER A 49 -4.78 3.89 -13.40
C SER A 49 -3.89 3.45 -12.24
N VAL A 50 -2.90 4.28 -11.92
CA VAL A 50 -2.06 4.09 -10.74
C VAL A 50 -2.74 4.80 -9.59
N ILE A 51 -3.11 4.04 -8.56
CA ILE A 51 -3.85 4.54 -7.39
C ILE A 51 -3.04 4.24 -6.14
N LEU A 52 -2.84 5.25 -5.30
CA LEU A 52 -2.35 5.06 -3.94
C LEU A 52 -3.54 4.68 -3.04
N ALA A 53 -3.57 3.44 -2.57
CA ALA A 53 -4.58 2.97 -1.63
C ALA A 53 -4.09 3.09 -0.18
N GLU A 54 -4.67 4.01 0.58
CA GLU A 54 -4.40 4.20 2.00
C GLU A 54 -5.29 3.30 2.86
N PHE A 55 -4.71 2.56 3.80
CA PHE A 55 -5.45 1.64 4.65
C PHE A 55 -5.36 1.95 6.15
N ASP A 56 -4.44 2.81 6.58
CA ASP A 56 -4.20 3.18 7.97
C ASP A 56 -4.17 4.71 8.13
N GLY A 57 -5.12 5.42 7.53
CA GLY A 57 -5.17 6.88 7.51
C GLY A 57 -6.00 7.51 8.65
N PRO A 58 -5.95 8.86 8.79
CA PRO A 58 -5.23 9.82 7.93
C PRO A 58 -3.76 9.97 8.35
N ASN A 59 -2.84 9.91 7.39
CA ASN A 59 -1.40 10.13 7.60
C ASN A 59 -0.77 10.73 6.34
N HIS A 60 0.40 11.37 6.49
CA HIS A 60 1.24 11.73 5.36
C HIS A 60 1.97 10.50 4.82
N ARG A 61 1.83 10.23 3.52
CA ARG A 61 2.49 9.12 2.82
C ARG A 61 3.51 9.61 1.81
N GLN A 62 4.55 8.81 1.63
CA GLN A 62 5.58 9.01 0.63
C GLN A 62 5.52 7.85 -0.37
N VAL A 63 5.64 8.17 -1.66
CA VAL A 63 5.73 7.18 -2.74
C VAL A 63 7.08 7.35 -3.39
N PHE A 64 7.86 6.28 -3.43
CA PHE A 64 9.17 6.27 -4.09
C PHE A 64 9.03 5.77 -5.52
N MET A 65 9.70 6.45 -6.44
CA MET A 65 9.74 6.07 -7.86
C MET A 65 11.19 5.86 -8.27
N GLN A 66 11.47 4.68 -8.82
CA GLN A 66 12.74 4.38 -9.46
C GLN A 66 12.49 4.10 -10.93
N VAL A 67 13.25 4.78 -11.80
CA VAL A 67 13.16 4.63 -13.25
C VAL A 67 14.50 4.14 -13.77
N PHE A 68 14.48 3.11 -14.60
CA PHE A 68 15.64 2.53 -15.25
C PHE A 68 15.32 2.24 -16.71
N GLY A 69 16.32 2.37 -17.58
CA GLY A 69 16.18 2.22 -19.03
C GLY A 69 17.21 3.04 -19.79
N VAL A 70 17.16 2.97 -21.12
CA VAL A 70 17.98 3.76 -22.06
C VAL A 70 17.05 4.45 -23.05
#